data_AF-A0A0T5ZZ29-F1
#
_entry.id   AF-A0A0T5ZZ29-F1
#
_cell.length_a   1.000
_cell.length_b   1.000
_cell.length_c   1.000
_cell.angle_alpha   90.00
_cell.angle_beta   90.00
_cell.angle_gamma   90.00
#
_symmetry.space_group_name_H-M   'P 1'
#
loop_
_entity.id
_entity.type
_entity.pdbx_description
1 polymer ?
#
loop_
_entity_poly.entity_id
_entity_poly.type
_entity_poly.pdbx_seq_one_letter_code
_entity_poly.pdbx_strand_id
1 'polypeptide(L)'
;VGGGGGTQVTFTPVADTYVNTNSPNTNYGSRTTLQVDSSPTKIAYLRFNVTGLSGAVQSARLRLEVVDASVFGGTIHSISNNSWGEKTVTYNTRPAIDGPALAALGAVAVGNIVELDVTAAIPGNGTYSFAIDSNNSNGVYYRSREDVINPPLLIITTN
;
A
#
# COMPACT_ATOMS: atom_id res chain seq x y z
N VAL A 1 -38.64 1.46 2.52
CA VAL A 1 -37.43 0.96 3.18
C VAL A 1 -36.44 0.59 2.08
N GLY A 2 -35.48 1.47 1.77
CA GLY A 2 -34.53 1.26 0.67
C GLY A 2 -33.12 1.41 1.20
N GLY A 3 -32.57 0.35 1.79
CA GLY A 3 -31.16 0.28 2.13
C GLY A 3 -30.36 0.06 0.85
N GLY A 4 -29.95 1.13 0.18
CA GLY A 4 -28.93 1.09 -0.86
C GLY A 4 -27.57 0.82 -0.22
N GLY A 5 -27.34 -0.41 0.25
CA GLY A 5 -26.05 -0.84 0.75
C GLY A 5 -25.16 -1.20 -0.45
N GLY A 6 -24.09 -0.44 -0.67
CA GLY A 6 -23.13 -0.73 -1.72
C GLY A 6 -22.51 -2.12 -1.56
N THR A 7 -22.09 -2.73 -2.66
CA THR A 7 -21.42 -4.05 -2.63
C THR A 7 -19.96 -3.87 -2.26
N GLN A 8 -19.50 -4.56 -1.21
CA GLN A 8 -18.11 -4.53 -0.78
C GLN A 8 -17.33 -5.71 -1.38
N VAL A 9 -16.18 -5.44 -1.99
CA VAL A 9 -15.25 -6.42 -2.55
C VAL A 9 -13.86 -6.18 -1.97
N THR A 10 -13.20 -7.25 -1.54
CA THR A 10 -11.87 -7.19 -0.92
C THR A 10 -10.83 -7.89 -1.80
N PHE A 11 -9.70 -7.23 -1.99
CA PHE A 11 -8.55 -7.73 -2.75
C PHE A 11 -7.32 -7.84 -1.87
N THR A 12 -6.57 -8.92 -2.01
CA THR A 12 -5.21 -9.04 -1.49
C THR A 12 -4.21 -8.50 -2.52
N PRO A 13 -3.04 -8.01 -2.09
CA PRO A 13 -2.02 -7.58 -3.02
C PRO A 13 -1.53 -8.78 -3.85
N VAL A 14 -1.31 -8.53 -5.14
CA VAL A 14 -0.64 -9.47 -6.06
C VAL A 14 0.89 -9.33 -6.00
N ALA A 15 1.38 -8.24 -5.43
CA ALA A 15 2.77 -8.00 -5.09
C ALA A 15 2.88 -6.92 -3.99
N ASP A 16 3.78 -7.09 -3.02
CA ASP A 16 4.27 -6.03 -2.15
C ASP A 16 5.74 -6.23 -1.77
N THR A 17 6.41 -5.14 -1.43
CA THR A 17 7.83 -5.16 -1.02
C THR A 17 8.21 -3.78 -0.51
N TYR A 18 9.42 -3.65 0.03
CA TYR A 18 10.03 -2.35 0.24
C TYR A 18 11.45 -2.32 -0.31
N VAL A 19 11.96 -1.12 -0.51
CA VAL A 19 13.34 -0.88 -0.91
C VAL A 19 14.05 -0.08 0.17
N ASN A 20 15.37 -0.16 0.23
CA ASN A 20 16.17 0.47 1.27
C ASN A 20 17.46 1.06 0.67
N THR A 21 17.69 2.36 0.86
CA THR A 21 18.92 3.02 0.37
C THR A 21 20.19 2.44 0.97
N ASN A 22 20.13 1.95 2.21
CA ASN A 22 21.30 1.39 2.90
C ASN A 22 21.76 0.05 2.33
N SER A 23 20.93 -0.60 1.51
CA SER A 23 21.25 -1.88 0.86
C SER A 23 20.61 -1.89 -0.53
N PRO A 24 21.13 -1.08 -1.46
CA PRO A 24 20.36 -0.64 -2.62
C PRO A 24 20.18 -1.72 -3.70
N ASN A 25 20.92 -2.82 -3.62
CA ASN A 25 20.81 -3.99 -4.50
C ASN A 25 20.07 -5.17 -3.83
N THR A 26 19.63 -5.02 -2.59
CA THR A 26 18.91 -6.08 -1.86
C THR A 26 17.42 -6.03 -2.19
N ASN A 27 16.85 -7.18 -2.51
CA ASN A 27 15.40 -7.37 -2.60
C ASN A 27 14.82 -7.77 -1.24
N TYR A 28 13.63 -7.26 -0.93
CA TYR A 28 12.94 -7.54 0.34
C TYR A 28 11.55 -8.14 0.16
N GLY A 29 11.17 -8.59 -1.05
CA GLY A 29 9.83 -9.10 -1.36
C GLY A 29 9.51 -10.49 -0.80
N SER A 30 10.23 -10.92 0.24
CA SER A 30 9.93 -12.11 1.02
C SER A 30 9.93 -11.81 2.53
N ARG A 31 10.07 -10.54 2.91
CA ARG A 31 9.98 -10.09 4.30
C ARG A 31 8.52 -10.03 4.69
N THR A 32 8.20 -10.38 5.92
CA THR A 32 6.85 -10.30 6.49
C THR A 32 6.42 -8.88 6.85
N THR A 33 7.25 -7.88 6.54
CA THR A 33 6.99 -6.48 6.85
C THR A 33 7.37 -5.56 5.69
N LEU A 34 6.58 -4.50 5.54
CA LEU A 34 6.83 -3.36 4.68
C LEU A 34 7.35 -2.21 5.55
N GLN A 35 8.48 -1.62 5.17
CA GLN A 35 9.10 -0.55 5.95
C GLN A 35 9.05 0.77 5.20
N VAL A 36 8.72 1.84 5.92
CA VAL A 36 8.67 3.21 5.41
C VAL A 36 9.45 4.11 6.34
N ASP A 37 10.43 4.84 5.81
CA ASP A 37 11.41 5.61 6.58
C ASP A 37 12.07 6.66 5.69
N SER A 38 12.48 7.80 6.23
CA SER A 38 13.25 8.80 5.47
C SER A 38 14.77 8.60 5.59
N SER A 39 15.28 7.95 6.65
CA SER A 39 16.72 7.81 6.91
C SER A 39 17.09 6.53 7.68
N PRO A 40 17.69 5.51 7.02
CA PRO A 40 17.85 5.42 5.56
C PRO A 40 16.49 5.39 4.88
N THR A 41 16.39 5.98 3.70
CA THR A 41 15.12 6.00 2.97
C THR A 41 14.65 4.58 2.66
N LYS A 42 13.44 4.28 3.12
CA LYS A 42 12.69 3.06 2.82
C LYS A 42 11.33 3.42 2.25
N ILE A 43 10.99 2.79 1.13
CA ILE A 43 9.75 3.03 0.41
C ILE A 43 9.07 1.68 0.24
N ALA A 44 7.81 1.59 0.70
CA ALA A 44 7.00 0.41 0.48
C ALA A 44 6.23 0.52 -0.85
N TYR A 45 6.01 -0.60 -1.51
CA TYR A 45 5.26 -0.71 -2.75
C TYR A 45 4.22 -1.81 -2.61
N LEU A 46 3.00 -1.56 -3.09
CA LEU A 46 1.93 -2.56 -3.15
C LEU A 46 1.27 -2.51 -4.53
N ARG A 47 0.89 -3.66 -5.07
CA ARG A 47 0.14 -3.76 -6.33
C ARG A 47 -1.04 -4.70 -6.16
N PHE A 48 -2.17 -4.28 -6.70
CA PHE A 48 -3.43 -4.99 -6.66
C PHE A 48 -3.93 -5.23 -8.08
N ASN A 49 -4.58 -6.38 -8.28
CA ASN A 49 -5.38 -6.63 -9.47
C ASN A 49 -6.85 -6.60 -9.09
N VAL A 50 -7.55 -5.55 -9.51
CA VAL A 50 -8.97 -5.33 -9.22
C VAL A 50 -9.77 -5.86 -10.40
N THR A 51 -10.59 -6.87 -10.13
CA THR A 51 -11.43 -7.53 -11.14
C THR A 51 -12.78 -7.88 -10.54
N GLY A 52 -13.82 -8.02 -11.38
CA GLY A 52 -15.13 -8.46 -10.93
C GLY A 52 -16.00 -7.39 -10.29
N LEU A 53 -15.60 -6.12 -10.35
CA LEU A 53 -16.49 -5.01 -9.98
C LEU A 53 -17.66 -4.92 -10.97
N SER A 54 -18.88 -4.90 -10.46
CA SER A 54 -20.13 -4.85 -11.23
C SER A 54 -20.80 -3.47 -11.26
N GLY A 55 -20.37 -2.56 -10.38
CA GLY A 55 -20.87 -1.19 -10.26
C GLY A 55 -19.75 -0.16 -10.29
N ALA A 56 -20.12 1.12 -10.27
CA ALA A 56 -19.15 2.21 -10.16
C ALA A 56 -18.51 2.20 -8.77
N VAL A 57 -17.21 2.47 -8.71
CA VAL A 57 -16.47 2.57 -7.45
C VAL A 57 -16.95 3.80 -6.68
N GLN A 58 -17.49 3.57 -5.48
CA GLN A 58 -17.93 4.62 -4.57
C GLN A 58 -16.85 4.93 -3.53
N SER A 59 -16.09 3.92 -3.09
CA SER A 59 -14.93 4.09 -2.23
C SER A 59 -13.92 2.98 -2.43
N ALA A 60 -12.64 3.29 -2.18
CA ALA A 60 -11.57 2.31 -2.07
C ALA A 60 -10.64 2.68 -0.91
N ARG A 61 -10.42 1.73 0.00
CA ARG A 61 -9.62 1.89 1.22
C ARG A 61 -8.49 0.85 1.23
N LEU A 62 -7.25 1.30 1.33
CA LEU A 62 -6.12 0.42 1.63
C LEU A 62 -6.00 0.26 3.14
N ARG A 63 -6.04 -0.97 3.62
CA ARG A 63 -5.98 -1.36 5.02
C ARG A 63 -4.64 -2.02 5.33
N LEU A 64 -3.95 -1.52 6.36
CA LEU A 64 -2.63 -2.00 6.79
C LEU A 64 -2.59 -2.18 8.31
N GLU A 65 -1.97 -3.26 8.80
CA GLU A 65 -1.65 -3.42 10.23
C GLU A 65 -0.27 -2.86 10.55
N VAL A 66 -0.19 -2.02 11.58
CA VAL A 66 1.06 -1.44 12.09
C VAL A 66 1.77 -2.45 13.00
N VAL A 67 3.03 -2.75 12.70
CA VAL A 67 3.89 -3.63 13.52
C VAL A 67 5.01 -2.87 14.23
N ASP A 68 5.35 -1.68 13.75
CA ASP A 68 6.24 -0.73 14.44
C ASP A 68 5.64 0.67 14.33
N ALA A 69 5.56 1.38 15.46
CA ALA A 69 4.84 2.64 15.58
C ALA A 69 5.67 3.82 15.06
N SER A 70 4.99 4.87 14.60
CA SER A 70 5.64 6.13 14.23
C SER A 70 4.75 7.32 14.54
N VAL A 71 5.36 8.48 14.69
CA VAL A 71 4.66 9.77 14.72
C VAL A 71 4.14 10.18 13.33
N PHE A 72 4.56 9.49 12.26
CA PHE A 72 4.09 9.69 10.90
C PHE A 72 4.04 8.36 10.15
N GLY A 73 2.83 7.89 9.83
CA GLY A 73 2.61 6.62 9.12
C GLY A 73 2.93 6.66 7.61
N GLY A 74 3.40 7.80 7.11
CA GLY A 74 3.78 7.95 5.70
C GLY A 74 2.66 8.48 4.82
N THR A 75 3.03 8.76 3.57
CA THR A 75 2.15 9.25 2.52
C THR A 75 2.00 8.16 1.47
N ILE A 76 0.76 7.86 1.07
CA ILE A 76 0.50 6.95 -0.04
C ILE A 76 0.31 7.72 -1.34
N HIS A 77 0.94 7.22 -2.40
CA HIS A 77 0.89 7.74 -3.75
C HIS A 77 0.40 6.65 -4.70
N SER A 78 -0.31 7.03 -5.76
CA SER A 78 -0.41 6.15 -6.93
C SER A 78 0.90 6.19 -7.72
N ILE A 79 1.23 5.09 -8.39
CA ILE A 79 2.35 5.05 -9.35
C ILE A 79 1.89 4.43 -10.66
N SER A 80 2.45 4.91 -11.77
CA SER A 80 2.05 4.43 -13.11
C SER A 80 2.59 3.04 -13.46
N ASN A 81 3.74 2.68 -12.87
CA ASN A 81 4.39 1.40 -13.15
C ASN A 81 3.64 0.25 -12.49
N ASN A 82 2.97 -0.54 -13.32
CA ASN A 82 2.24 -1.75 -12.93
C ASN A 82 2.97 -3.06 -13.27
N SER A 83 4.24 -3.03 -13.67
CA SER A 83 5.00 -4.19 -14.17
C SER A 83 6.17 -4.62 -13.29
N TRP A 84 6.45 -3.91 -12.19
CA TRP A 84 7.52 -4.28 -11.26
C TRP A 84 7.34 -5.69 -10.65
N GLY A 85 8.44 -6.35 -10.35
CA GLY A 85 8.45 -7.70 -9.76
C GLY A 85 8.79 -7.64 -8.27
N GLU A 86 7.92 -8.21 -7.44
CA GLU A 86 8.09 -8.32 -5.98
C GLU A 86 9.47 -8.88 -5.58
N LYS A 87 9.90 -9.93 -6.26
CA LYS A 87 11.16 -10.66 -5.98
C LYS A 87 12.37 -10.15 -6.76
N THR A 88 12.21 -9.10 -7.57
CA THR A 88 13.28 -8.58 -8.44
C THR A 88 13.57 -7.11 -8.21
N VAL A 89 12.63 -6.34 -7.66
CA VAL A 89 12.84 -4.92 -7.41
C VAL A 89 13.85 -4.70 -6.28
N THR A 90 14.70 -3.72 -6.47
CA THR A 90 15.70 -3.23 -5.50
C THR A 90 15.56 -1.72 -5.40
N TYR A 91 16.30 -1.07 -4.50
CA TYR A 91 16.30 0.40 -4.49
C TYR A 91 16.73 0.97 -5.84
N ASN A 92 17.77 0.40 -6.45
CA ASN A 92 18.29 0.89 -7.73
C ASN A 92 17.34 0.71 -8.91
N THR A 93 16.44 -0.28 -8.84
CA THR A 93 15.50 -0.62 -9.93
C THR A 93 14.04 -0.31 -9.59
N ARG A 94 13.81 0.43 -8.50
CA ARG A 94 12.46 0.72 -7.98
C ARG A 94 11.64 1.56 -8.96
N PRO A 95 10.32 1.37 -9.01
CA PRO A 95 9.42 2.33 -9.66
C PRO A 95 9.60 3.74 -9.11
N ALA A 96 9.55 4.74 -9.99
CA ALA A 96 9.43 6.13 -9.59
C ALA A 96 8.05 6.38 -8.94
N ILE A 97 8.01 7.27 -7.96
CA ILE A 97 6.76 7.82 -7.43
C ILE A 97 6.39 9.00 -8.33
N ASP A 98 5.54 8.75 -9.33
CA ASP A 98 5.21 9.70 -10.39
C ASP A 98 3.74 10.16 -10.38
N GLY A 99 2.91 9.57 -9.52
CA GLY A 99 1.52 9.95 -9.31
C GLY A 99 1.30 10.85 -8.09
N PRO A 100 0.07 11.38 -7.94
CA PRO A 100 -0.29 12.24 -6.82
C PRO A 100 -0.26 11.50 -5.48
N ALA A 101 -0.04 12.26 -4.40
CA ALA A 101 -0.37 11.82 -3.06
C ALA A 101 -1.89 11.65 -2.94
N LEU A 102 -2.35 10.52 -2.40
CA LEU A 102 -3.76 10.21 -2.22
C LEU A 102 -4.20 10.45 -0.77
N ALA A 103 -3.35 10.08 0.18
CA ALA A 103 -3.59 10.26 1.62
C ALA A 103 -2.26 10.26 2.39
N ALA A 104 -2.28 10.80 3.61
CA ALA A 104 -1.17 10.73 4.55
C ALA A 104 -1.70 10.33 5.93
N LEU A 105 -0.91 9.56 6.66
CA LEU A 105 -1.22 9.15 8.03
C LEU A 105 -0.44 10.01 9.03
N GLY A 106 -1.11 10.44 10.10
CA GLY A 106 -0.46 11.01 11.26
C GLY A 106 0.24 9.94 12.11
N ALA A 107 0.25 10.14 13.43
CA ALA A 107 0.80 9.16 14.36
C ALA A 107 0.00 7.85 14.33
N VAL A 108 0.73 6.73 14.39
CA VAL A 108 0.20 5.36 14.35
C VAL A 108 0.84 4.53 15.45
N ALA A 109 0.08 3.60 16.03
CA ALA A 109 0.53 2.74 17.13
C ALA A 109 0.53 1.26 16.71
N VAL A 110 1.40 0.47 17.32
CA VAL A 110 1.49 -0.98 17.08
C VAL A 110 0.15 -1.67 17.33
N GLY A 111 -0.24 -2.57 16.44
CA GLY A 111 -1.50 -3.31 16.49
C GLY A 111 -2.70 -2.53 15.92
N ASN A 112 -2.54 -1.23 15.60
CA ASN A 112 -3.59 -0.50 14.92
C ASN A 112 -3.73 -0.98 13.47
N ILE A 113 -4.97 -1.09 13.04
CA ILE A 113 -5.30 -1.16 11.62
C ILE A 113 -5.57 0.26 11.12
N VAL A 114 -4.79 0.70 10.14
CA VAL A 114 -4.95 2.00 9.49
C VAL A 114 -5.62 1.83 8.13
N GLU A 115 -6.40 2.84 7.74
CA GLU A 115 -7.08 2.86 6.45
C GLU A 115 -6.76 4.16 5.70
N LEU A 116 -6.23 4.01 4.49
CA LEU A 116 -5.88 5.10 3.58
C LEU A 116 -6.94 5.19 2.47
N ASP A 117 -7.46 6.40 2.22
CA ASP A 117 -8.33 6.63 1.06
C ASP A 117 -7.52 6.56 -0.23
N VAL A 118 -7.85 5.62 -1.11
CA VAL A 118 -7.22 5.48 -2.43
C VAL A 118 -8.25 5.50 -3.56
N THR A 119 -9.48 5.94 -3.25
CA THR A 119 -10.61 5.97 -4.19
C THR A 119 -10.26 6.66 -5.51
N ALA A 120 -9.56 7.79 -5.44
CA ALA A 120 -9.18 8.58 -6.62
C ALA A 120 -8.26 7.83 -7.60
N ALA A 121 -7.57 6.77 -7.15
CA ALA A 121 -6.70 5.97 -8.01
C ALA A 121 -7.41 4.79 -8.68
N ILE A 122 -8.64 4.44 -8.28
CA ILE A 122 -9.33 3.22 -8.70
C ILE A 122 -10.66 3.57 -9.37
N PRO A 123 -10.65 3.87 -10.69
CA PRO A 123 -11.87 4.12 -11.45
C PRO A 123 -12.70 2.86 -11.73
N GLY A 124 -12.14 1.65 -11.54
CA GLY A 124 -12.84 0.40 -11.84
C GLY A 124 -11.92 -0.82 -11.82
N ASN A 125 -12.21 -1.80 -12.68
CA ASN A 125 -11.36 -2.98 -12.85
C ASN A 125 -10.03 -2.59 -13.53
N GLY A 126 -8.91 -3.12 -13.03
CA GLY A 126 -7.57 -2.81 -13.53
C GLY A 126 -6.47 -3.24 -12.56
N THR A 127 -5.22 -3.02 -12.97
CA THR A 127 -4.06 -3.17 -12.09
C THR A 127 -3.65 -1.81 -11.54
N TYR A 128 -3.47 -1.73 -10.23
CA TYR A 128 -3.14 -0.50 -9.52
C TYR A 128 -1.95 -0.71 -8.63
N SER A 129 -0.96 0.16 -8.73
CA SER A 129 0.23 0.15 -7.88
C SER A 129 0.28 1.42 -7.03
N PHE A 130 0.77 1.25 -5.81
CA PHE A 130 0.92 2.28 -4.82
C PHE A 130 2.35 2.28 -4.27
N ALA A 131 2.83 3.44 -3.88
CA ALA A 131 4.04 3.60 -3.10
C ALA A 131 3.71 4.33 -1.80
N ILE A 132 4.37 3.96 -0.71
CA ILE A 132 4.30 4.65 0.58
C ILE A 132 5.70 5.11 0.94
N ASP A 133 5.88 6.43 1.08
CA ASP A 133 7.11 7.06 1.51
C ASP A 133 6.90 7.87 2.80
N SER A 134 8.00 8.40 3.34
CA SER A 134 7.98 9.21 4.55
C SER A 134 9.06 10.28 4.50
N ASN A 135 8.76 11.43 5.11
CA ASN A 135 9.73 12.48 5.41
C ASN A 135 10.26 12.40 6.86
N ASN A 136 9.82 11.39 7.63
CA ASN A 136 10.18 11.17 9.02
C ASN A 136 11.16 10.00 9.17
N SER A 137 12.22 10.19 9.96
CA SER A 137 13.26 9.19 10.22
C SER A 137 12.93 8.23 11.36
N ASN A 138 11.83 8.47 12.08
CA ASN A 138 11.20 7.44 12.91
C ASN A 138 10.30 6.62 11.99
N GLY A 139 10.84 5.54 11.41
CA GLY A 139 10.13 4.73 10.43
C GLY A 139 8.90 4.02 11.00
N VAL A 140 7.99 3.62 10.11
CA VAL A 140 6.81 2.82 10.42
C VAL A 140 6.88 1.51 9.66
N TYR A 141 6.51 0.41 10.33
CA TYR A 141 6.50 -0.91 9.71
C TYR A 141 5.07 -1.40 9.66
N TYR A 142 4.69 -1.95 8.51
CA TYR A 142 3.40 -2.58 8.27
C TYR A 142 3.58 -4.07 8.01
N ARG A 143 2.53 -4.88 8.22
CA ARG A 143 2.51 -6.25 7.70
C ARG A 143 2.58 -6.25 6.18
N SER A 144 3.34 -7.19 5.62
CA SER A 144 3.31 -7.51 4.19
C SER A 144 2.36 -8.67 3.92
N ARG A 145 2.19 -9.02 2.65
CA ARG A 145 1.40 -10.18 2.21
C ARG A 145 1.97 -11.52 2.64
N GLU A 146 3.27 -11.59 2.96
CA GLU A 146 3.91 -12.82 3.46
C GLU A 146 3.46 -13.14 4.89
N ASP A 147 2.82 -12.19 5.58
CA ASP A 147 2.22 -12.42 6.88
C ASP A 147 0.74 -12.82 6.75
N VAL A 148 0.42 -14.05 7.17
CA VAL A 148 -0.92 -14.62 7.04
C VAL A 148 -1.92 -14.14 8.10
N ILE A 149 -1.46 -13.40 9.13
CA ILE A 149 -2.34 -12.98 10.23
C ILE A 149 -3.21 -11.80 9.79
N ASN A 150 -2.58 -10.71 9.34
CA ASN A 150 -3.26 -9.48 8.92
C ASN A 150 -2.52 -8.85 7.71
N PRO A 151 -2.55 -9.50 6.53
CA PRO A 151 -1.91 -8.95 5.34
C PRO A 151 -2.61 -7.66 4.88
N PRO A 152 -1.95 -6.85 4.03
CA PRO A 152 -2.59 -5.71 3.37
C PRO A 152 -3.87 -6.10 2.63
N LEU A 153 -4.90 -5.25 2.71
CA LEU A 153 -6.16 -5.45 1.99
C LEU A 153 -6.57 -4.17 1.28
N LEU A 154 -7.05 -4.30 0.05
CA LEU A 154 -7.74 -3.24 -0.67
C LEU A 154 -9.24 -3.54 -0.64
N ILE A 155 -9.99 -2.67 0.02
CA ILE A 155 -11.44 -2.82 0.20
C ILE A 155 -12.14 -1.80 -0.67
N ILE A 156 -13.00 -2.25 -1.57
CA ILE A 156 -13.74 -1.41 -2.52
C ILE A 156 -15.23 -1.56 -2.27
N THR A 157 -15.96 -0.45 -2.23
CA THR A 157 -17.43 -0.43 -2.23
C THR A 157 -17.92 0.11 -3.56
N THR A 158 -18.84 -0.61 -4.22
CA THR A 158 -19.51 -0.16 -5.46
C THR A 158 -20.98 0.19 -5.21
N ASN A 159 -21.58 0.97 -6.10
CA ASN A 159 -23.02 1.22 -6.12
C ASN A 159 -23.84 0.04 -6.67
#